data_AF-A0A9N9NDF2-F1
#
_entry.id   AF-A0A9N9NDF2-F1
#
_cell.length_a   1.000
_cell.length_b   1.000
_cell.length_c   1.000
_cell.angle_alpha   90.00
_cell.angle_beta   90.00
_cell.angle_gamma   90.00
#
_symmetry.space_group_name_H-M   'P 1'
#
loop_
_entity.id
_entity.type
_entity.pdbx_description
1 polymer ?
#
loop_
_entity_poly.entity_id
_entity_poly.type
_entity_poly.pdbx_seq_one_letter_code
_entity_poly.pdbx_strand_id
1 'polypeptide(L)'
;MSPRSRSITKKSRVRSSARCTWSVREKLMVVHYFERIQNVRATAKRFNIEPKQVRDWRNKKQELLNAAPYLLTLNRGRPAKYPLLEERLVEWIETLRKKQMAVSRNIVVRRAKT
;
A
#
# COMPACT_ATOMS: atom_id res chain seq x y z
N MET A 1 -23.94 31.03 -40.20
CA MET A 1 -23.13 29.87 -39.77
C MET A 1 -22.41 30.24 -38.49
N SER A 2 -22.58 29.49 -37.40
CA SER A 2 -21.75 29.62 -36.19
C SER A 2 -21.23 28.23 -35.80
N PRO A 3 -19.92 28.03 -35.59
CA PRO A 3 -19.42 26.73 -35.21
C PRO A 3 -19.75 26.48 -33.73
N ARG A 4 -20.52 25.41 -33.47
CA ARG A 4 -20.72 24.86 -32.12
C ARG A 4 -19.35 24.44 -31.57
N SER A 5 -18.80 25.24 -30.65
CA SER A 5 -17.65 24.84 -29.84
C SER A 5 -18.02 23.59 -29.03
N ARG A 6 -17.49 22.42 -29.42
CA ARG A 6 -17.54 21.22 -28.58
C ARG A 6 -16.51 21.41 -27.48
N SER A 7 -16.96 21.68 -26.26
CA SER A 7 -16.09 21.60 -25.10
C SER A 7 -15.66 20.13 -24.94
N ILE A 8 -14.42 19.83 -25.34
CA ILE A 8 -13.79 18.54 -25.06
C ILE A 8 -13.52 18.54 -23.56
N THR A 9 -14.52 18.14 -22.77
CA THR A 9 -14.30 17.82 -21.37
C THR A 9 -13.38 16.60 -21.37
N LYS A 10 -12.07 16.82 -21.19
CA LYS A 10 -11.13 15.74 -20.90
C LYS A 10 -11.50 15.19 -19.51
N LYS A 11 -12.55 14.37 -19.44
CA LYS A 11 -12.74 13.48 -18.30
C LYS A 11 -11.46 12.64 -18.27
N SER A 12 -10.70 12.78 -17.19
CA SER A 12 -9.57 11.89 -16.93
C SER A 12 -10.05 10.45 -17.13
N ARG A 13 -9.28 9.64 -17.86
CA ARG A 13 -9.58 8.22 -18.03
C ARG A 13 -9.61 7.60 -16.63
N VAL A 14 -10.80 7.45 -16.07
CA VAL A 14 -11.02 6.62 -14.90
C VAL A 14 -10.58 5.22 -15.32
N ARG A 15 -9.57 4.69 -14.64
CA ARG A 15 -8.98 3.38 -14.96
C ARG A 15 -10.09 2.34 -14.99
N SER A 16 -10.47 1.88 -16.17
CA SER A 16 -11.62 0.99 -16.43
C SER A 16 -11.28 -0.49 -16.30
N SER A 17 -10.26 -0.85 -15.51
CA SER A 17 -9.86 -2.23 -15.30
C SER A 17 -10.33 -2.71 -13.93
N ALA A 18 -11.06 -3.83 -13.91
CA ALA A 18 -11.54 -4.53 -12.71
C ALA A 18 -10.44 -4.92 -11.71
N ARG A 19 -9.16 -4.76 -12.07
CA ARG A 19 -7.97 -5.07 -11.24
C ARG A 19 -7.04 -3.86 -11.05
N CYS A 20 -7.57 -2.65 -10.94
CA CYS A 20 -6.75 -1.49 -10.65
C CYS A 20 -6.14 -1.59 -9.24
N THR A 21 -4.82 -1.77 -9.15
CA THR A 21 -4.08 -1.66 -7.89
C THR A 21 -3.94 -0.18 -7.52
N TRP A 22 -4.31 0.18 -6.29
CA TRP A 22 -4.20 1.54 -5.76
C TRP A 22 -2.97 1.65 -4.85
N SER A 23 -2.09 2.60 -5.15
CA SER A 23 -0.96 2.96 -4.29
C SER A 23 -1.43 3.67 -3.01
N VAL A 24 -0.60 3.67 -1.97
CA VAL A 24 -0.85 4.40 -0.72
C VAL A 24 -1.13 5.88 -0.99
N ARG A 25 -0.38 6.50 -1.91
CA ARG A 25 -0.61 7.90 -2.31
C ARG A 25 -2.01 8.11 -2.89
N GLU A 26 -2.44 7.25 -3.81
CA GLU A 26 -3.77 7.38 -4.42
C GLU A 26 -4.88 7.12 -3.39
N LYS A 27 -4.69 6.17 -2.47
CA LYS A 27 -5.63 5.93 -1.36
C LYS A 27 -5.76 7.15 -0.46
N LEU A 28 -4.63 7.77 -0.08
CA LEU A 28 -4.63 9.01 0.72
C LEU A 28 -5.34 10.16 0.00
N MET A 29 -5.14 10.29 -1.32
CA MET A 29 -5.88 11.29 -2.12
C MET A 29 -7.40 11.07 -2.05
N VAL A 30 -7.86 9.82 -2.14
CA VAL A 30 -9.29 9.48 -2.01
C VAL A 30 -9.81 9.79 -0.60
N VAL A 31 -9.04 9.47 0.44
CA VAL A 31 -9.41 9.79 1.83
C VAL A 31 -9.50 11.31 2.04
N HIS A 32 -8.54 12.07 1.54
CA HIS A 32 -8.55 13.54 1.62
C HIS A 32 -9.74 14.16 0.89
N TYR A 33 -10.10 13.60 -0.27
CA TYR A 33 -11.32 14.01 -0.98
C TYR A 33 -12.59 13.70 -0.19
N PHE A 34 -12.66 12.50 0.40
CA PHE A 34 -13.77 12.10 1.25
C PHE A 34 -13.93 13.04 2.45
N GLU A 35 -12.84 13.46 3.10
CA GLU A 35 -12.90 14.34 4.27
C GLU A 35 -13.52 15.71 3.98
N ARG A 36 -13.40 16.20 2.74
CA ARG A 36 -14.02 17.46 2.30
C ARG A 36 -15.51 17.35 2.01
N ILE A 37 -15.97 16.21 1.49
CA ILE A 37 -17.38 16.04 1.06
C ILE A 37 -18.21 15.28 2.09
N GLN A 38 -17.55 14.43 2.87
CA GLN A 38 -18.13 13.56 3.90
C GLN A 38 -19.22 12.61 3.38
N ASN A 39 -19.20 12.26 2.09
CA ASN A 39 -20.14 11.33 1.46
C ASN A 39 -19.41 10.16 0.79
N VAL A 40 -19.60 8.96 1.36
CA VAL A 40 -18.96 7.72 0.89
C VAL A 40 -19.42 7.34 -0.52
N ARG A 41 -20.74 7.38 -0.79
CA ARG A 41 -21.31 6.97 -2.08
C ARG A 41 -20.86 7.91 -3.21
N ALA A 42 -20.86 9.21 -2.96
CA ALA A 42 -20.41 10.20 -3.93
C ALA A 42 -18.91 10.04 -4.24
N THR A 43 -18.09 9.80 -3.21
CA THR A 43 -16.65 9.55 -3.36
C THR A 43 -16.39 8.29 -4.16
N ALA A 44 -17.04 7.18 -3.79
CA ALA A 44 -16.92 5.90 -4.48
C ALA A 44 -17.29 6.02 -5.97
N LYS A 45 -18.39 6.72 -6.28
CA LYS A 45 -18.83 7.00 -7.66
C LYS A 45 -17.80 7.82 -8.44
N ARG A 46 -17.20 8.84 -7.82
CA ARG A 46 -16.20 9.71 -8.49
C ARG A 46 -14.93 8.95 -8.86
N PHE A 47 -14.44 8.09 -7.97
CA PHE A 47 -13.20 7.34 -8.17
C PHE A 47 -13.43 5.96 -8.79
N ASN A 48 -14.69 5.58 -9.05
CA ASN A 48 -15.09 4.26 -9.56
C ASN A 48 -14.50 3.11 -8.72
N ILE A 49 -14.70 3.21 -7.40
CA ILE A 49 -14.28 2.23 -6.40
C ILE A 49 -15.48 1.79 -5.59
N GLU A 50 -15.34 0.69 -4.85
CA GLU A 50 -16.40 0.22 -3.98
C GLU A 50 -16.54 1.12 -2.74
N PRO A 51 -17.77 1.43 -2.26
CA PRO A 51 -17.98 2.15 -0.99
C PRO A 51 -17.29 1.50 0.22
N LYS A 52 -17.06 0.18 0.18
CA LYS A 52 -16.28 -0.54 1.19
C LYS A 52 -14.82 -0.08 1.21
N GLN A 53 -14.18 0.09 0.06
CA GLN A 53 -12.79 0.53 -0.04
C GLN A 53 -12.57 1.91 0.57
N VAL A 54 -13.50 2.85 0.33
CA VAL A 54 -13.46 4.18 0.96
C VAL A 54 -13.50 4.09 2.49
N ARG A 55 -14.37 3.23 3.03
CA ARG A 55 -14.48 3.00 4.48
C ARG A 55 -13.21 2.37 5.06
N ASP A 56 -12.68 1.34 4.40
CA ASP A 56 -11.46 0.65 4.83
C ASP A 56 -10.26 1.60 4.82
N TRP A 57 -10.09 2.41 3.77
CA TRP A 57 -8.98 3.37 3.68
C TRP A 57 -9.12 4.51 4.67
N ARG A 58 -10.34 4.98 4.94
CA ARG A 58 -10.60 5.95 6.01
C ARG A 58 -10.19 5.39 7.37
N ASN A 59 -10.59 4.17 7.70
CA ASN A 59 -10.27 3.54 8.98
C ASN A 59 -8.77 3.31 9.14
N LYS A 60 -8.06 3.03 8.04
CA LYS A 60 -6.60 2.82 8.02
C LYS A 60 -5.81 4.09 7.66
N LYS A 61 -6.39 5.29 7.78
CA LYS A 61 -5.73 6.55 7.39
C LYS A 61 -4.36 6.71 8.05
N GLN A 62 -4.25 6.44 9.35
CA GLN A 62 -2.98 6.59 10.07
C GLN A 62 -1.90 5.63 9.58
N GLU A 63 -2.29 4.37 9.28
CA GLU A 63 -1.37 3.40 8.69
C GLU A 63 -0.93 3.80 7.28
N LEU A 64 -1.83 4.38 6.48
CA LEU A 64 -1.51 4.91 5.15
C LEU A 64 -0.53 6.09 5.23
N LEU A 65 -0.66 6.97 6.22
CA LEU A 65 0.26 8.10 6.41
C LEU A 65 1.67 7.64 6.81
N ASN A 66 1.77 6.56 7.57
CA ASN A 66 3.06 6.00 8.00
C ASN A 66 3.73 5.13 6.92
N ALA A 67 3.02 4.77 5.84
CA ALA A 67 3.51 3.90 4.79
C ALA A 67 4.16 4.69 3.64
N ALA A 68 5.13 4.06 2.96
CA ALA A 68 5.74 4.66 1.79
C ALA A 68 4.71 4.84 0.65
N PRO A 69 4.72 5.98 -0.07
CA PRO A 69 3.63 6.39 -0.96
C PRO A 69 3.45 5.47 -2.19
N TYR A 70 4.51 4.78 -2.60
CA TYR A 70 4.52 3.88 -3.76
C TYR A 70 4.02 2.47 -3.45
N LEU A 71 3.83 2.11 -2.17
CA LEU A 71 3.35 0.78 -1.80
C LEU A 71 1.91 0.55 -2.27
N LEU A 72 1.63 -0.64 -2.80
CA LEU A 72 0.27 -1.03 -3.25
C LEU A 72 -0.56 -1.65 -2.11
N THR A 73 0.10 -2.29 -1.14
CA THR A 73 -0.54 -2.98 -0.03
C THR A 73 0.06 -2.53 1.30
N LEU A 74 -0.79 -2.40 2.32
CA LEU A 74 -0.36 -2.21 3.72
C LEU A 74 0.02 -3.53 4.39
N ASN A 75 0.13 -4.62 3.63
CA ASN A 75 0.30 -5.96 4.17
C ASN A 75 1.67 -6.07 4.83
N ARG A 76 1.67 -6.15 6.16
CA ARG A 76 2.85 -6.47 6.98
C ARG A 76 3.28 -7.95 6.86
N GLY A 77 2.56 -8.75 6.08
CA GLY A 77 2.74 -10.19 5.98
C GLY A 77 2.18 -10.93 7.20
N ARG A 78 2.44 -12.24 7.26
CA ARG A 78 2.14 -13.06 8.44
C ARG A 78 3.13 -12.67 9.56
N PRO A 79 2.69 -12.52 10.82
CA PRO A 79 3.63 -12.32 11.92
C PRO A 79 4.63 -13.49 12.02
N ALA A 80 5.83 -13.17 12.49
CA ALA A 80 6.89 -14.14 12.78
C ALA A 80 6.36 -15.28 13.67
N LYS A 81 6.75 -16.52 13.36
CA LYS A 81 6.33 -17.68 14.17
C LYS A 81 7.15 -17.75 15.47
N TYR A 82 8.41 -17.33 15.41
CA TYR A 82 9.33 -17.32 16.55
C TYR A 82 10.00 -15.94 16.66
N PRO A 83 9.30 -14.89 17.11
CA PRO A 83 9.78 -13.51 17.02
C PRO A 83 11.14 -13.29 17.68
N LEU A 84 11.34 -13.78 18.91
CA LEU A 84 12.61 -13.64 19.62
C LEU A 84 13.78 -14.37 18.94
N LEU A 85 13.51 -15.54 18.35
CA LEU A 85 14.53 -16.31 17.63
C LEU A 85 14.88 -15.64 16.30
N GLU A 86 13.85 -15.20 15.56
CA GLU A 86 14.02 -14.49 14.29
C GLU A 86 14.78 -13.17 14.49
N GLU A 87 14.49 -12.42 15.56
CA GLU A 87 15.21 -11.18 15.92
C GLU A 87 16.71 -11.45 16.18
N ARG A 88 17.03 -12.42 17.06
CA ARG A 88 18.42 -12.83 17.32
C ARG A 88 19.16 -13.29 16.05
N LEU A 89 18.46 -14.00 15.16
CA LEU A 89 19.04 -14.43 13.88
C LEU A 89 19.29 -13.25 12.95
N VAL A 90 18.37 -12.28 12.88
CA VAL A 90 18.52 -11.07 12.08
C VAL A 90 19.75 -10.26 12.53
N GLU A 91 19.87 -9.99 13.83
CA GLU A 91 21.04 -9.28 14.38
C GLU A 91 22.34 -10.00 14.02
N TRP A 92 22.37 -11.32 14.18
CA TRP A 92 23.54 -12.12 13.82
C TRP A 92 23.84 -12.07 12.31
N ILE A 93 22.84 -12.18 11.44
CA ILE A 93 23.01 -12.05 9.99
C ILE A 93 23.57 -10.68 9.62
N GLU A 94 23.07 -9.61 10.25
CA GLU A 94 23.56 -8.25 10.02
C GLU A 94 25.03 -8.11 10.41
N THR A 95 25.46 -8.69 11.53
CA THR A 95 26.88 -8.68 11.93
C THR A 95 27.77 -9.38 10.90
N LEU A 96 27.32 -10.49 10.31
CA LEU A 96 28.05 -11.21 9.27
C LEU A 96 28.10 -10.43 7.96
N ARG A 97 26.99 -9.81 7.56
CA ARG A 97 26.93 -8.96 6.36
C ARG A 97 27.82 -7.72 6.50
N LYS A 98 27.88 -7.10 7.69
CA LYS A 98 28.82 -6.00 7.97
C LYS A 98 30.28 -6.43 7.78
N LYS A 99 30.60 -7.69 8.06
CA LYS A 99 31.90 -8.31 7.81
C LYS A 99 32.10 -8.81 6.36
N GLN A 100 31.17 -8.50 5.45
CA GLN A 100 31.16 -8.96 4.05
C GLN A 100 31.20 -10.49 3.91
N MET A 101 30.72 -11.23 4.91
CA MET A 101 30.64 -12.68 4.87
C MET A 101 29.34 -13.12 4.17
N ALA A 102 29.47 -14.08 3.26
CA ALA A 102 28.31 -14.71 2.62
C ALA A 102 27.53 -15.56 3.63
N VAL A 103 26.24 -15.25 3.83
CA VAL A 103 25.36 -16.00 4.72
C VAL A 103 24.42 -16.88 3.90
N SER A 104 24.65 -18.18 3.91
CA SER A 104 23.79 -19.16 3.24
C SER A 104 22.65 -19.62 4.14
N ARG A 105 21.54 -20.06 3.54
CA ARG A 105 20.38 -20.61 4.26
C ARG A 105 20.77 -21.73 5.22
N ASN A 106 21.68 -22.62 4.83
CA ASN A 106 22.10 -23.77 5.66
C ASN A 106 22.83 -23.35 6.94
N ILE A 107 23.56 -22.24 6.89
CA ILE A 107 24.25 -21.67 8.06
C ILE A 107 23.21 -21.09 9.03
N VAL A 108 22.19 -20.39 8.53
CA VAL A 108 21.08 -19.86 9.34
C VAL A 108 20.28 -20.99 9.99
N VAL A 109 19.94 -22.05 9.24
CA VAL A 109 19.20 -23.20 9.79
C VAL A 109 20.01 -23.91 10.87
N ARG A 110 21.32 -24.09 10.69
CA ARG A 110 22.19 -24.67 11.73
C ARG A 110 22.19 -23.80 12.98
N ARG A 111 22.35 -22.48 12.82
CA ARG A 111 22.34 -21.53 13.94
C ARG A 111 21.00 -21.51 14.70
N ALA A 112 19.88 -21.67 14.00
CA ALA A 112 18.55 -21.70 14.60
C ALA A 112 18.24 -22.99 15.38
N LYS A 113 18.93 -24.09 15.05
CA LYS A 113 18.79 -25.39 15.71
C LYS A 113 19.75 -25.61 16.87
N THR A 114 20.77 -24.75 16.99
CA THR A 114 21.77 -24.80 18.06
C THR A 114 21.24 -24.02 19.25
#